data_AF-A0AAU2NWK1-F1
#
_entry.id   AF-A0AAU2NWK1-F1
#
_cell.length_a   1.000
_cell.length_b   1.000
_cell.length_c   1.000
_cell.angle_alpha   90.00
_cell.angle_beta   90.00
_cell.angle_gamma   90.00
#
_symmetry.space_group_name_H-M   'P 1'
#
loop_
_entity.id
_entity.type
_entity.pdbx_description
1 polymer ?
#
loop_
_entity_poly.entity_id
_entity_poly.type
_entity_poly.pdbx_seq_one_letter_code
_entity_poly.pdbx_strand_id
1 'polypeptide(L)'
;MLTIREIFEPLMRPGGALADSVGLVLGTGPGRGAGLLLVLVGALPAVWGLLGLAYRPLRLIEDLLPDALPDAEIGDKDAIQAAADRQLSLARAARPGGTGRAAVPRQARDGAAPEPVEDEPAARVPAGTGPR
;
A
#
# COMPACT_ATOMS: atom_id res chain seq x y z
N MET A 1 15.07 1.66 37.02
CA MET A 1 14.13 1.75 35.88
C MET A 1 13.64 3.17 35.85
N LEU A 2 14.06 3.98 34.89
CA LEU A 2 13.68 5.39 34.83
C LEU A 2 12.25 5.48 34.28
N THR A 3 11.32 6.00 35.06
CA THR A 3 9.91 6.04 34.65
C THR A 3 9.59 7.35 33.94
N ILE A 4 8.66 7.31 32.99
CA ILE A 4 8.20 8.46 32.20
C ILE A 4 7.78 9.65 33.07
N ARG A 5 7.27 9.39 34.28
CA ARG A 5 6.89 10.42 35.25
C ARG A 5 8.10 11.22 35.72
N GLU A 6 9.24 10.59 35.93
CA GLU A 6 10.44 11.28 36.41
C GLU A 6 10.97 12.32 35.41
N ILE A 7 10.72 12.13 34.11
CA ILE A 7 11.11 13.08 33.06
C ILE A 7 10.04 14.15 32.84
N PHE A 8 8.78 13.74 32.66
CA PHE A 8 7.72 14.64 32.18
C PHE A 8 6.91 15.32 33.29
N GLU A 9 6.88 14.76 34.49
CA GLU A 9 6.19 15.36 35.63
C GLU A 9 6.84 16.67 36.14
N PRO A 10 8.18 16.79 36.32
CA PRO A 10 8.77 18.06 36.75
C PRO A 10 8.56 19.19 35.74
N LEU A 11 8.47 18.86 34.45
CA LEU A 11 8.17 19.81 33.37
C LEU A 11 6.74 20.37 33.44
N MET A 12 5.80 19.61 34.01
CA MET A 12 4.37 19.94 34.13
C MET A 12 3.90 20.30 35.54
N ARG A 13 4.81 20.30 36.53
CA ARG A 13 4.51 20.82 37.86
C ARG A 13 4.38 22.35 37.81
N PRO A 14 3.63 22.96 38.75
CA PRO A 14 3.58 24.41 38.87
C PRO A 14 4.98 25.00 38.95
N GLY A 15 5.30 25.96 38.07
CA GLY A 15 6.64 26.55 37.92
C GLY A 15 7.64 25.75 37.07
N GLY A 16 7.22 24.65 36.44
CA GLY A 16 8.03 23.88 35.48
C GLY A 16 8.10 24.54 34.09
N ALA A 17 9.09 24.15 33.27
CA ALA A 17 9.38 24.80 31.98
C ALA A 17 8.20 24.79 30.98
N LEU A 18 7.29 23.83 31.08
CA LEU A 18 6.11 23.75 30.22
C LEU A 18 4.82 24.20 30.92
N ALA A 19 4.87 24.58 32.20
CA ALA A 19 3.71 25.00 32.99
C ALA A 19 3.00 26.22 32.38
N ASP A 20 3.78 27.22 31.93
CA ASP A 20 3.27 28.51 31.44
C ASP A 20 2.92 28.51 29.95
N SER A 21 3.12 27.41 29.24
CA SER A 21 2.78 27.29 27.81
C SER A 21 1.78 26.16 27.59
N VAL A 22 2.27 24.92 27.59
CA VAL A 22 1.48 23.73 27.37
C VAL A 22 0.61 23.41 28.61
N GLY A 23 1.08 23.76 29.81
CA GLY A 23 0.36 23.62 31.07
C GLY A 23 -0.83 24.58 31.21
N LEU A 24 -0.92 25.67 30.43
CA LEU A 24 -2.14 26.50 30.36
C LEU A 24 -3.28 25.79 29.64
N VAL A 25 -2.96 25.04 28.57
CA VAL A 25 -3.96 24.32 27.75
C VAL A 25 -4.30 22.96 28.36
N LEU A 26 -3.29 22.23 28.83
CA LEU A 26 -3.45 20.88 29.37
C LEU A 26 -3.64 20.84 30.89
N GLY A 27 -3.39 21.95 31.59
CA GLY A 27 -3.37 22.04 33.06
C GLY A 27 -2.11 21.43 33.70
N THR A 28 -1.70 21.97 34.85
CA THR A 28 -0.53 21.51 35.63
C THR A 28 -0.98 20.69 36.84
N GLY A 29 -0.14 19.74 37.29
CA GLY A 29 -0.43 18.93 38.48
C GLY A 29 0.10 17.48 38.46
N PRO A 30 -0.05 16.74 39.57
CA PRO A 30 0.43 15.37 39.69
C PRO A 30 -0.20 14.44 38.64
N GLY A 31 0.60 13.59 38.02
CA GLY A 31 0.19 12.63 36.99
C GLY A 31 -0.05 13.23 35.59
N ARG A 32 0.10 14.55 35.39
CA ARG A 32 -0.12 15.21 34.09
C ARG A 32 0.94 14.86 33.04
N GLY A 33 2.08 14.29 33.45
CA GLY A 33 3.12 13.81 32.53
C GLY A 33 2.62 12.74 31.55
N ALA A 34 1.66 11.89 31.96
CA ALA A 34 1.07 10.89 31.07
C ALA A 34 0.12 11.51 30.03
N GLY A 35 -0.63 12.56 30.41
CA GLY A 35 -1.50 13.29 29.48
C GLY A 35 -0.71 14.03 28.41
N LEU A 36 0.41 14.67 28.79
CA LEU A 36 1.33 15.30 27.85
C LEU A 36 1.87 14.29 26.82
N LEU A 37 2.23 13.09 27.26
CA LEU A 37 2.70 12.05 26.35
C LEU A 37 1.63 11.58 25.38
N LEU A 38 0.39 11.41 25.83
CA LEU A 38 -0.71 11.04 24.94
C LEU A 38 -0.91 12.08 23.84
N VAL A 39 -0.86 13.36 24.21
CA VAL A 39 -0.96 14.47 23.26
C VAL A 39 0.22 14.47 22.30
N LEU A 40 1.45 14.30 22.79
CA LEU A 40 2.65 14.25 21.94
C LEU A 40 2.60 13.07 20.95
N VAL A 41 2.23 11.88 21.41
CA VAL A 41 2.14 10.69 20.57
C VAL A 41 1.04 10.83 19.51
N GLY A 42 -0.04 11.56 19.77
CA GLY A 42 -1.04 11.87 18.75
C GLY A 42 -0.61 12.99 17.81
N ALA A 43 -0.06 14.07 18.36
CA ALA A 43 0.27 15.29 17.62
C ALA A 43 1.46 15.11 16.68
N LEU A 44 2.53 14.41 17.11
CA LEU A 44 3.71 14.18 16.27
C LEU A 44 3.37 13.49 14.94
N PRO A 45 2.74 12.31 14.91
CA PRO A 45 2.41 11.64 13.65
C PRO A 45 1.34 12.41 12.86
N ALA A 46 0.41 13.11 13.51
CA ALA A 46 -0.56 13.95 12.81
C ALA A 46 0.14 15.09 12.04
N VAL A 47 1.07 15.80 12.69
CA VAL A 47 1.90 16.82 12.06
C VAL A 47 2.76 16.21 10.97
N TRP A 48 3.38 15.05 11.22
CA TRP A 48 4.19 14.35 10.22
C TRP A 48 3.40 13.97 8.98
N GLY A 49 2.17 13.46 9.15
CA GLY A 49 1.26 13.15 8.06
C GLY A 49 0.87 14.41 7.28
N LEU A 50 0.58 15.51 7.98
CA LEU A 50 0.27 16.78 7.33
C LEU A 50 1.45 17.34 6.53
N LEU A 51 2.67 17.21 7.06
CA LEU A 51 3.91 17.55 6.35
C LEU A 51 4.10 16.64 5.13
N GLY A 52 3.84 15.34 5.24
CA GLY A 52 3.88 14.40 4.13
C GLY A 52 2.91 14.78 3.01
N LEU A 53 1.68 15.21 3.36
CA LEU A 53 0.69 15.71 2.40
C LEU A 53 1.08 17.06 1.77
N ALA A 54 1.75 17.92 2.54
CA ALA A 54 2.28 19.18 2.05
C ALA A 54 3.52 18.99 1.17
N TYR A 55 4.25 17.88 1.34
CA TYR A 55 5.47 17.58 0.60
C TYR A 55 5.14 17.13 -0.83
N ARG A 56 5.25 18.08 -1.76
CA ARG A 56 4.91 17.92 -3.18
C ARG A 56 5.48 16.65 -3.85
N PRO A 57 6.74 16.23 -3.60
CA PRO A 57 7.29 15.02 -4.18
C PRO A 57 6.61 13.73 -3.69
N LEU A 58 6.19 13.69 -2.42
CA LEU A 58 5.39 12.56 -1.90
C LEU A 58 3.99 12.56 -2.51
N ARG A 59 3.40 13.75 -2.67
CA ARG A 59 2.06 13.90 -3.23
C ARG A 59 1.96 13.59 -4.72
N LEU A 60 3.05 13.79 -5.46
CA LEU A 60 3.13 13.54 -6.90
C LEU A 60 4.00 12.31 -7.19
N ILE A 61 4.10 11.38 -6.24
CA ILE A 61 4.99 10.23 -6.39
C ILE A 61 4.54 9.33 -7.55
N GLU A 62 3.23 9.29 -7.82
CA GLU A 62 2.63 8.66 -8.99
C GLU A 62 3.15 9.25 -10.31
N ASP A 63 3.32 10.56 -10.40
CA ASP A 63 3.83 11.23 -11.61
C ASP A 63 5.36 11.12 -11.74
N LEU A 64 6.06 10.99 -10.60
CA LEU A 64 7.52 10.91 -10.54
C LEU A 64 8.04 9.50 -10.83
N LEU A 65 7.25 8.47 -10.52
CA LEU A 65 7.66 7.10 -10.76
C LEU A 65 7.35 6.73 -12.21
N PRO A 66 8.31 6.14 -12.95
CA PRO A 66 8.01 5.60 -14.27
C PRO A 66 6.91 4.55 -14.13
N ASP A 67 5.89 4.63 -14.99
CA ASP A 67 4.86 3.61 -15.04
C ASP A 67 5.51 2.23 -15.16
N ALA A 68 5.10 1.32 -14.28
CA ALA A 68 5.47 -0.08 -14.38
C ALA A 68 4.68 -0.71 -15.54
N LEU A 69 5.08 -0.39 -16.77
CA LEU A 69 4.68 -1.14 -17.95
C LEU A 69 5.12 -2.59 -17.70
N PRO A 70 4.20 -3.56 -17.87
CA PRO A 70 4.62 -4.94 -17.89
C PRO A 70 5.68 -5.10 -18.98
N ASP A 71 6.83 -5.65 -18.64
CA ASP A 71 7.78 -6.09 -19.67
C ASP A 71 7.01 -6.97 -20.66
N ALA A 72 7.23 -6.75 -21.95
CA ALA A 72 6.53 -7.44 -23.03
C ALA A 72 6.69 -8.98 -23.01
N GLU A 73 7.47 -9.52 -22.07
CA GLU A 73 7.57 -10.93 -21.75
C GLU A 73 7.01 -11.26 -20.37
N ILE A 74 5.76 -10.89 -20.13
CA ILE A 74 4.94 -11.78 -19.33
C ILE A 74 4.66 -13.00 -20.22
N GLY A 75 5.52 -14.02 -20.14
CA GLY A 75 5.28 -15.30 -20.79
C GLY A 75 3.85 -15.80 -20.52
N ASP A 76 3.24 -16.45 -21.51
CA ASP A 76 1.83 -16.84 -21.54
C ASP A 76 1.33 -17.31 -20.15
N LYS A 77 0.67 -16.38 -19.44
CA LYS A 77 0.19 -16.63 -18.07
C LYS A 77 -0.80 -17.78 -18.07
N ASP A 78 -1.54 -17.96 -19.16
CA ASP A 78 -2.55 -19.00 -19.30
C ASP A 78 -1.87 -20.36 -19.42
N ALA A 79 -0.76 -20.46 -20.14
CA ALA A 79 0.04 -21.68 -20.21
C ALA A 79 0.65 -22.06 -18.86
N ILE A 80 1.21 -21.08 -18.14
CA ILE A 80 1.78 -21.30 -16.79
C ILE A 80 0.69 -21.69 -15.79
N GLN A 81 -0.46 -21.01 -15.83
CA GLN A 81 -1.61 -21.31 -14.97
C GLN A 81 -2.17 -22.71 -15.26
N ALA A 82 -2.31 -23.08 -16.54
CA ALA A 82 -2.78 -24.40 -16.93
C ALA A 82 -1.81 -25.51 -16.50
N ALA A 83 -0.49 -25.26 -16.53
CA ALA A 83 0.51 -26.20 -16.02
C ALA A 83 0.40 -26.37 -14.49
N ALA A 84 0.24 -25.27 -13.75
CA ALA A 84 0.08 -25.29 -12.31
C ALA A 84 -1.21 -26.03 -11.88
N ASP A 85 -2.33 -25.79 -12.57
CA ASP A 85 -3.61 -26.45 -12.30
C ASP A 85 -3.52 -27.97 -12.54
N ARG A 86 -2.80 -28.39 -13.59
CA ARG A 86 -2.49 -29.80 -13.83
C ARG A 86 -1.69 -30.40 -12.68
N GLN A 87 -0.65 -29.71 -12.19
CA GLN A 87 0.12 -30.20 -11.04
C GLN A 87 -0.73 -30.32 -9.78
N LEU A 88 -1.62 -29.36 -9.53
CA LEU A 88 -2.46 -29.32 -8.34
C LEU A 88 -3.54 -30.42 -8.35
N SER A 89 -4.12 -30.70 -9.53
CA SER A 89 -5.06 -31.82 -9.70
C SER A 89 -4.40 -33.18 -9.46
N LEU A 90 -3.19 -33.39 -10.00
CA LEU A 90 -2.41 -34.60 -9.78
C LEU A 90 -2.02 -34.75 -8.29
N ALA A 91 -1.56 -33.68 -7.66
CA ALA A 91 -1.23 -33.67 -6.23
C ALA A 91 -2.46 -33.95 -5.35
N ARG A 92 -3.66 -33.48 -5.74
CA ARG A 92 -4.92 -33.77 -5.05
C ARG A 92 -5.33 -35.22 -5.21
N ALA A 93 -5.17 -35.80 -6.41
CA ALA A 93 -5.46 -37.20 -6.67
C ALA A 93 -4.51 -38.15 -5.92
N ALA A 94 -3.25 -37.74 -5.73
CA ALA A 94 -2.25 -38.53 -5.02
C ALA A 94 -2.36 -38.48 -3.49
N ARG A 95 -3.17 -37.59 -2.89
CA ARG A 95 -3.37 -37.56 -1.44
C ARG A 95 -4.37 -38.65 -1.00
N PRO A 96 -3.95 -39.66 -0.22
CA PRO A 96 -4.88 -40.64 0.32
C PRO A 96 -5.71 -39.98 1.43
N GLY A 97 -7.01 -39.83 1.19
CA GLY A 97 -7.98 -39.37 2.19
C GLY A 97 -8.65 -38.00 1.96
N GLY A 98 -8.56 -37.40 0.78
CA GLY A 98 -9.23 -36.12 0.48
C GLY A 98 -10.74 -36.24 0.35
N THR A 99 -11.48 -36.12 1.46
CA THR A 99 -12.94 -36.02 1.48
C THR A 99 -13.42 -34.87 0.59
N GLY A 100 -14.21 -35.23 -0.43
CA GLY A 100 -14.77 -34.31 -1.39
C GLY A 100 -15.77 -33.36 -0.76
N ARG A 101 -15.49 -32.06 -0.86
CA ARG A 101 -16.54 -31.06 -1.04
C ARG A 101 -16.17 -30.27 -2.29
N ALA A 102 -16.78 -30.65 -3.41
CA ALA A 102 -16.69 -29.93 -4.66
C ALA A 102 -17.22 -28.50 -4.44
N ALA A 103 -16.44 -27.49 -4.85
CA ALA A 103 -16.87 -26.10 -4.81
C ALA A 103 -16.91 -25.54 -6.24
N VAL A 104 -18.14 -25.53 -6.76
CA VAL A 104 -18.77 -24.54 -7.67
C VAL A 104 -18.14 -24.30 -9.07
N PRO A 105 -18.74 -24.87 -10.14
CA PRO A 105 -18.60 -24.32 -11.48
C PRO A 105 -19.65 -23.22 -11.70
N ARG A 106 -19.24 -21.95 -11.84
CA ARG A 106 -20.19 -20.88 -12.25
C ARG A 106 -19.56 -19.69 -12.98
N GLN A 107 -18.78 -19.93 -14.02
CA GLN A 107 -18.40 -18.83 -14.94
C GLN A 107 -18.18 -19.33 -16.37
N ALA A 108 -19.24 -19.89 -16.95
CA ALA A 108 -19.30 -20.22 -18.38
C ALA A 108 -20.66 -19.78 -18.93
N ARG A 109 -21.03 -18.50 -18.72
CA ARG A 109 -22.21 -17.94 -19.38
C ARG A 109 -22.05 -16.61 -20.10
N ASP A 110 -21.05 -15.78 -19.81
CA ASP A 110 -20.97 -14.48 -20.47
C ASP A 110 -19.54 -14.21 -20.94
N GLY A 111 -19.25 -14.48 -22.22
CA GLY A 111 -17.96 -14.20 -22.84
C GLY A 111 -17.90 -14.80 -24.24
N ALA A 112 -17.98 -13.93 -25.25
CA ALA A 112 -18.05 -14.24 -26.67
C ALA A 112 -16.96 -15.22 -27.15
N ALA A 113 -17.25 -15.91 -28.25
CA ALA A 113 -16.28 -16.68 -29.02
C ALA A 113 -14.99 -15.85 -29.25
N PRO A 114 -13.80 -16.46 -29.29
CA PRO A 114 -12.60 -15.73 -29.67
C PRO A 114 -12.79 -15.22 -31.10
N GLU A 115 -12.94 -13.90 -31.24
CA GLU A 115 -12.84 -13.23 -32.54
C GLU A 115 -11.48 -13.62 -33.15
N PRO A 116 -11.43 -14.08 -34.41
CA PRO A 116 -10.17 -14.40 -35.05
C PRO A 116 -9.33 -13.13 -35.13
N VAL A 117 -8.13 -13.19 -34.54
CA VAL A 117 -7.14 -12.12 -34.63
C VAL A 117 -6.75 -11.98 -36.11
N GLU A 118 -7.25 -10.95 -36.78
CA GLU A 118 -6.79 -10.56 -38.11
C GLU A 118 -5.36 -10.02 -37.96
N ASP A 119 -4.39 -10.70 -38.57
CA ASP A 119 -3.01 -10.23 -38.68
C ASP A 119 -3.02 -8.88 -39.42
N GLU A 120 -2.79 -7.78 -38.69
CA GLU A 120 -2.59 -6.46 -39.28
C GLU A 120 -1.25 -6.45 -40.04
N PRO A 121 -1.25 -6.28 -41.38
CA PRO A 121 -0.01 -6.22 -42.14
C PRO A 121 0.66 -4.88 -41.87
N ALA A 122 1.77 -4.92 -41.12
CA ALA A 122 2.74 -3.86 -40.85
C ALA A 122 2.56 -2.61 -41.75
N ALA A 123 1.77 -1.66 -41.26
CA ALA A 123 1.54 -0.41 -41.95
C ALA A 123 2.85 0.38 -42.06
N ARG A 124 3.17 0.76 -43.31
CA ARG A 124 4.34 1.55 -43.71
C ARG A 124 4.52 2.79 -42.84
N VAL A 125 5.70 2.92 -42.23
CA VAL A 125 6.19 4.17 -41.63
C VAL A 125 6.34 5.22 -42.75
N PRO A 126 5.61 6.36 -42.73
CA PRO A 126 5.82 7.42 -43.70
C PRO A 126 7.12 8.18 -43.38
N ALA A 127 7.98 8.30 -44.38
CA ALA A 127 9.20 9.10 -44.31
C ALA A 127 8.86 10.58 -44.14
N GLY A 128 9.20 11.15 -42.98
CA GLY A 128 9.07 12.58 -42.70
C GLY A 128 10.06 13.40 -43.52
N THR A 129 9.53 14.34 -44.31
CA THR A 129 10.31 15.39 -44.98
C THR A 129 10.54 16.53 -43.99
N GLY A 130 11.80 16.86 -43.69
CA GLY A 130 12.17 17.99 -42.83
C GLY A 130 12.11 19.35 -43.54
N PRO A 131 11.84 20.46 -42.83
CA PRO A 131 11.81 21.79 -43.42
C PRO A 131 13.22 22.40 -43.58
N ARG A 132 13.37 23.21 -44.64
CA ARG A 132 14.58 23.93 -45.07
C ARG A 132 14.84 25.18 -44.25
#